data_AF-A0AAE1EG70-F1
#
_entry.id   AF-A0AAE1EG70-F1
#
_cell.length_a   1.000
_cell.length_b   1.000
_cell.length_c   1.000
_cell.angle_alpha   90.00
_cell.angle_beta   90.00
_cell.angle_gamma   90.00
#
_symmetry.space_group_name_H-M   'P 1'
#
loop_
_entity.id
_entity.type
_entity.pdbx_description
1 polymer ?
#
loop_
_entity_poly.entity_id
_entity_poly.type
_entity_poly.pdbx_seq_one_letter_code
_entity_poly.pdbx_strand_id
1 'polypeptide(L)'
;MALFRNAASRFISAHQKVHPLAALATRAQYSTENTDLREVMAQKIPAMQEEVKAFRKAHGPTKVGEITVDMMYGGMRGMKGLVTETSVLDPEEGIRFRGYSLPECQSLLPPAEGGTEPLPEGTFWLLCTGDVPTKAQAKALSKEWANRADLPPHVVNMLNNFPANLHPMAQFSAAITALNSESKFAKGYSEGVHKTKYWELCFEDSMDLIAKLPTVAATIYRNLYRDGTSIGAIDPDKDWSANFTAMLGYDDPQFTELMRLYLTIHRWVGGGDGGGGGGGDGGGGGGGDGGGGGGGDGGGGGGGGGDGGGGGVLGTWIIPLYSYAVFDS
;
A
#
# COMPACT_ATOMS: atom_id res chain seq x y z
N MET A 1 -68.68 10.68 0.46
CA MET A 1 -69.39 9.99 -0.64
C MET A 1 -68.79 10.51 -1.94
N ALA A 2 -67.95 9.72 -2.60
CA ALA A 2 -68.30 8.97 -3.81
C ALA A 2 -68.57 9.91 -5.00
N LEU A 3 -68.07 9.74 -6.22
CA LEU A 3 -67.30 8.74 -6.96
C LEU A 3 -67.09 9.38 -8.37
N PHE A 4 -66.25 8.76 -9.22
CA PHE A 4 -66.07 8.99 -10.67
C PHE A 4 -65.17 10.18 -11.06
N ARG A 5 -64.18 10.09 -11.97
CA ARG A 5 -63.87 9.22 -13.15
C ARG A 5 -62.37 9.53 -13.48
N ASN A 6 -61.48 8.72 -14.05
CA ASN A 6 -61.47 7.65 -15.06
C ASN A 6 -60.18 6.82 -14.79
N ALA A 7 -60.15 5.49 -14.73
CA ALA A 7 -60.42 4.45 -15.74
C ALA A 7 -59.29 4.27 -16.79
N ALA A 8 -58.88 3.00 -16.91
CA ALA A 8 -58.00 2.35 -17.90
C ALA A 8 -56.48 2.53 -17.70
N SER A 9 -55.63 1.51 -17.71
CA SER A 9 -55.80 0.05 -17.86
C SER A 9 -54.48 -0.60 -17.46
N ARG A 10 -54.51 -1.55 -16.53
CA ARG A 10 -53.43 -2.52 -16.32
C ARG A 10 -53.52 -3.55 -17.44
N PHE A 11 -52.45 -3.74 -18.22
CA PHE A 11 -51.99 -5.06 -18.68
C PHE A 11 -50.68 -4.96 -19.47
N ILE A 12 -49.72 -5.80 -19.06
CA ILE A 12 -48.73 -6.55 -19.87
C ILE A 12 -47.33 -5.95 -20.09
N SER A 13 -46.38 -6.75 -19.59
CA SER A 13 -45.00 -7.00 -20.02
C SER A 13 -43.88 -6.01 -19.70
N ALA A 14 -43.10 -6.41 -18.70
CA ALA A 14 -41.66 -6.62 -18.82
C ALA A 14 -40.85 -5.47 -19.45
N HIS A 15 -40.56 -4.43 -18.68
CA HIS A 15 -39.40 -3.60 -18.94
C HIS A 15 -38.16 -4.19 -18.26
N GLN A 16 -37.35 -4.82 -19.12
CA GLN A 16 -35.93 -5.11 -18.95
C GLN A 16 -35.23 -4.03 -18.11
N LYS A 17 -34.71 -4.46 -16.94
CA LYS A 17 -33.65 -3.76 -16.23
C LYS A 17 -32.38 -3.87 -17.10
N VAL A 18 -32.12 -2.85 -17.90
CA VAL A 18 -30.83 -2.73 -18.60
C VAL A 18 -29.85 -2.13 -17.59
N HIS A 19 -29.14 -3.00 -16.88
CA HIS A 19 -27.93 -2.62 -16.15
C HIS A 19 -26.87 -2.22 -17.18
N PRO A 20 -26.17 -1.08 -17.03
CA PRO A 20 -25.01 -0.79 -17.86
C PRO A 20 -23.82 -1.64 -17.36
N LEU A 21 -23.85 -2.94 -17.62
CA LEU A 21 -22.73 -3.89 -17.49
C LEU A 21 -21.77 -3.77 -18.70
N ALA A 22 -21.51 -2.54 -19.16
CA ALA A 22 -20.78 -2.29 -20.42
C ALA A 22 -19.67 -1.25 -20.26
N ALA A 23 -18.99 -1.23 -19.11
CA ALA A 23 -17.72 -0.52 -18.92
C ALA A 23 -16.59 -1.44 -18.41
N LEU A 24 -16.81 -2.75 -18.40
CA LEU A 24 -15.75 -3.75 -18.15
C LEU A 24 -15.29 -4.35 -19.49
N ALA A 25 -14.85 -3.50 -20.42
CA ALA A 25 -14.34 -3.94 -21.71
C ALA A 25 -12.93 -3.39 -21.93
N THR A 26 -11.99 -4.33 -22.05
CA THR A 26 -10.62 -4.18 -22.57
C THR A 26 -9.65 -3.35 -21.74
N ARG A 27 -9.30 -3.83 -20.53
CA ARG A 27 -7.87 -3.77 -20.15
C ARG A 27 -7.16 -4.79 -21.02
N ALA A 28 -6.49 -4.32 -22.07
CA ALA A 28 -5.59 -5.16 -22.84
C ALA A 28 -4.59 -5.77 -21.85
N GLN A 29 -4.62 -7.10 -21.69
CA GLN A 29 -3.55 -7.83 -21.03
C GLN A 29 -2.31 -7.62 -21.90
N TYR A 30 -1.52 -6.59 -21.59
CA TYR A 30 -0.15 -6.50 -22.07
C TYR A 30 0.65 -7.57 -21.33
N SER A 31 0.46 -8.83 -21.74
CA SER A 31 1.42 -9.89 -21.47
C SER A 31 2.66 -9.59 -22.30
N THR A 32 3.40 -8.56 -21.91
CA THR A 32 4.79 -8.46 -22.35
C THR A 32 5.52 -9.57 -21.60
N GLU A 33 6.19 -10.47 -22.33
CA GLU A 33 7.15 -11.42 -21.73
C GLU A 33 8.34 -10.71 -21.08
N ASN A 34 8.36 -9.37 -21.13
CA ASN A 34 9.38 -8.55 -20.54
C ASN A 34 9.37 -8.67 -19.01
N THR A 35 10.53 -9.00 -18.46
CA THR A 35 10.75 -9.14 -17.02
C THR A 35 11.28 -7.86 -16.38
N ASP A 36 11.65 -6.86 -17.18
CA ASP A 36 12.09 -5.55 -16.70
C ASP A 36 10.89 -4.66 -16.34
N LEU A 37 10.69 -4.46 -15.03
CA LEU A 37 9.59 -3.65 -14.50
C LEU A 37 9.68 -2.19 -14.96
N ARG A 38 10.90 -1.63 -15.09
CA ARG A 38 11.09 -0.23 -15.49
C ARG A 38 10.65 -0.01 -16.93
N GLU A 39 10.99 -0.94 -17.82
CA GLU A 39 10.58 -0.87 -19.23
C GLU A 39 9.06 -1.02 -19.38
N VAL A 40 8.44 -1.95 -18.64
CA VAL A 40 6.99 -2.12 -18.63
C VAL A 40 6.29 -0.84 -18.12
N MET A 41 6.81 -0.22 -17.06
CA MET A 41 6.30 1.06 -16.57
C MET A 41 6.48 2.17 -17.62
N ALA A 42 7.66 2.28 -18.25
CA ALA A 42 7.94 3.28 -19.27
C ALA A 42 6.94 3.25 -20.44
N GLN A 43 6.48 2.04 -20.82
CA GLN A 43 5.49 1.86 -21.88
C GLN A 43 4.08 2.31 -21.47
N LYS A 44 3.72 2.15 -20.19
CA LYS A 44 2.37 2.46 -19.68
C LYS A 44 2.19 3.94 -19.30
N ILE A 45 3.25 4.61 -18.88
CA ILE A 45 3.20 6.00 -18.38
C ILE A 45 2.57 6.98 -19.40
N PRO A 46 2.96 7.00 -20.69
CA PRO A 46 2.40 7.97 -21.64
C PRO A 46 0.88 7.83 -21.83
N ALA A 47 0.36 6.59 -21.83
CA ALA A 47 -1.07 6.34 -21.96
C ALA A 47 -1.84 6.90 -20.75
N MET A 48 -1.33 6.67 -19.54
CA MET A 48 -1.93 7.21 -18.32
C MET A 48 -1.87 8.75 -18.26
N GLN A 49 -0.76 9.36 -18.69
CA GLN A 49 -0.64 10.82 -18.76
C GLN A 49 -1.70 11.44 -19.68
N GLU A 50 -1.91 10.87 -20.87
CA GLU A 50 -2.94 11.34 -21.78
C GLU A 50 -4.36 11.08 -21.27
N GLU A 51 -4.61 9.95 -20.60
CA GLU A 51 -5.88 9.67 -19.94
C GLU A 51 -6.21 10.73 -18.87
N VAL A 52 -5.27 11.02 -17.96
CA VAL A 52 -5.45 12.04 -16.91
C VAL A 52 -5.64 13.43 -17.52
N LYS A 53 -4.87 13.77 -18.55
CA LYS A 53 -4.98 15.05 -19.25
C LYS A 53 -6.34 15.19 -19.93
N ALA A 54 -6.83 14.14 -20.60
CA ALA A 54 -8.16 14.13 -21.21
C ALA A 54 -9.26 14.24 -20.15
N PHE A 55 -9.15 13.48 -19.05
CA PHE A 55 -10.10 13.53 -17.94
C PHE A 55 -10.18 14.91 -17.30
N ARG A 56 -9.03 15.54 -17.02
CA ARG A 56 -8.98 16.91 -16.48
C ARG A 56 -9.53 17.95 -17.46
N LYS A 57 -9.29 17.77 -18.75
CA LYS A 57 -9.86 18.64 -19.80
C LYS A 57 -11.39 18.54 -19.84
N ALA A 58 -11.95 17.34 -19.67
CA ALA A 58 -13.39 17.12 -19.69
C ALA A 58 -14.08 17.52 -18.36
N HIS A 59 -13.43 17.26 -17.22
CA HIS A 59 -14.08 17.31 -15.91
C HIS A 59 -13.43 18.25 -14.89
N GLY A 60 -12.40 19.02 -15.26
CA GLY A 60 -11.68 19.93 -14.36
C GLY A 60 -12.54 20.82 -13.44
N PRO A 61 -13.64 21.44 -13.90
CA PRO A 61 -14.50 22.28 -13.04
C PRO A 61 -15.59 21.49 -12.29
N THR A 62 -15.64 20.17 -12.41
CA THR A 62 -16.68 19.34 -11.79
C THR A 62 -16.51 19.32 -10.27
N LYS A 63 -17.57 19.65 -9.53
CA LYS A 63 -17.57 19.59 -8.07
C LYS A 63 -17.57 18.13 -7.60
N VAL A 64 -16.65 17.78 -6.70
CA VAL A 64 -16.50 16.42 -6.13
C VAL A 64 -16.95 16.29 -4.67
N GLY A 65 -17.29 17.42 -4.04
CA GLY A 65 -17.75 17.55 -2.66
C GLY A 65 -17.87 19.01 -2.25
N GLU A 66 -18.29 19.25 -1.01
CA GLU A 66 -18.31 20.57 -0.36
C GLU A 66 -17.27 20.61 0.75
N ILE A 67 -16.86 21.81 1.15
CA ILE A 67 -15.95 22.03 2.28
C ILE A 67 -16.71 22.79 3.35
N THR A 68 -16.78 22.22 4.56
CA THR A 68 -17.43 22.85 5.72
C THR A 68 -16.41 23.21 6.80
N VAL A 69 -16.81 24.06 7.74
CA VAL A 69 -15.96 24.44 8.89
C VAL A 69 -15.58 23.21 9.73
N ASP A 70 -16.51 22.29 9.94
CA ASP A 70 -16.24 21.05 10.68
C ASP A 70 -15.20 20.16 9.99
N MET A 71 -15.20 20.10 8.65
CA MET A 71 -14.16 19.36 7.91
C MET A 71 -12.78 19.99 8.09
N MET A 72 -12.69 21.33 8.19
CA MET A 72 -11.43 22.02 8.41
C MET A 72 -10.86 21.75 9.81
N TYR A 73 -11.69 21.87 10.86
CA TYR A 73 -11.27 21.59 12.24
C TYR A 73 -11.12 20.08 12.52
N GLY A 74 -11.85 19.24 11.79
CA GLY A 74 -11.81 17.79 11.86
C GLY A 74 -10.70 17.14 11.03
N GLY A 75 -9.72 17.92 10.53
CA GLY A 75 -8.57 17.38 9.81
C GLY A 75 -8.92 16.76 8.46
N MET A 76 -9.74 17.43 7.65
CA MET A 76 -10.19 16.99 6.32
C MET A 76 -11.09 15.74 6.30
N ARG A 77 -11.71 15.38 7.43
CA ARG A 77 -12.62 14.24 7.51
C ARG A 77 -13.76 14.36 6.50
N GLY A 78 -13.89 13.36 5.63
CA GLY A 78 -14.92 13.34 4.58
C GLY A 78 -14.59 14.19 3.34
N MET A 79 -13.43 14.85 3.29
CA MET A 79 -12.99 15.60 2.11
C MET A 79 -12.21 14.71 1.14
N LYS A 80 -12.61 14.71 -0.13
CA LYS A 80 -11.83 14.12 -1.22
C LYS A 80 -10.69 15.08 -1.61
N GLY A 81 -9.51 14.88 -1.03
CA GLY A 81 -8.39 15.82 -1.14
C GLY A 81 -7.21 15.39 -2.01
N LEU A 82 -7.09 14.11 -2.37
CA LEU A 82 -5.95 13.60 -3.13
C LEU A 82 -6.35 12.47 -4.08
N VAL A 83 -5.51 12.23 -5.09
CA VAL A 83 -5.66 11.13 -6.06
C VAL A 83 -4.66 10.03 -5.70
N THR A 84 -5.16 8.81 -5.59
CA THR A 84 -4.35 7.62 -5.33
C THR A 84 -4.79 6.46 -6.20
N GLU A 85 -3.85 5.88 -6.94
CA GLU A 85 -4.16 5.03 -8.10
C GLU A 85 -3.94 3.53 -7.83
N THR A 86 -3.26 3.22 -6.74
CA THR A 86 -2.77 1.87 -6.40
C THR A 86 -3.82 1.01 -5.74
N SER A 87 -4.63 1.59 -4.85
CA SER A 87 -5.70 0.87 -4.16
C SER A 87 -6.89 1.76 -3.82
N VAL A 88 -8.05 1.12 -3.66
CA VAL A 88 -9.31 1.76 -3.27
C VAL A 88 -10.06 0.87 -2.28
N LEU A 89 -10.63 1.47 -1.24
CA LEU A 89 -11.48 0.76 -0.30
C LEU A 89 -12.89 0.64 -0.87
N ASP A 90 -13.31 -0.58 -1.17
CA ASP A 90 -14.67 -0.95 -1.52
C ASP A 90 -15.50 -1.10 -0.23
N PRO A 91 -16.69 -0.46 -0.12
CA PRO A 91 -17.50 -0.54 1.09
C PRO A 91 -18.06 -1.94 1.38
N GLU A 92 -18.14 -2.83 0.38
CA GLU A 92 -18.68 -4.20 0.53
C GLU A 92 -17.56 -5.24 0.58
N GLU A 93 -16.58 -5.12 -0.31
CA GLU A 93 -15.55 -6.14 -0.53
C GLU A 93 -14.18 -5.81 0.11
N GLY A 94 -14.09 -4.66 0.77
CA GLY A 94 -12.86 -4.20 1.43
C GLY A 94 -11.82 -3.65 0.46
N ILE A 95 -10.54 -3.73 0.83
CA ILE A 95 -9.47 -3.11 0.05
C ILE A 95 -9.27 -3.83 -1.30
N ARG A 96 -9.16 -3.05 -2.37
CA ARG A 96 -8.84 -3.54 -3.72
C ARG A 96 -7.49 -2.99 -4.19
N PHE A 97 -6.61 -3.86 -4.66
CA PHE A 97 -5.34 -3.50 -5.29
C PHE A 97 -5.51 -3.46 -6.81
N ARG A 98 -5.45 -2.26 -7.40
CA ARG A 98 -5.67 -2.04 -8.84
C ARG A 98 -6.98 -2.64 -9.39
N GLY A 99 -7.99 -2.80 -8.53
CA GLY A 99 -9.31 -3.38 -8.83
C GLY A 99 -9.51 -4.81 -8.31
N TYR A 100 -8.43 -5.52 -7.96
CA TYR A 100 -8.49 -6.89 -7.46
C TYR A 100 -8.67 -6.90 -5.93
N SER A 101 -9.65 -7.64 -5.44
CA SER A 101 -9.85 -7.92 -4.01
C SER A 101 -8.71 -8.77 -3.43
N LEU A 102 -8.59 -8.84 -2.11
CA LEU A 102 -7.57 -9.70 -1.46
C LEU A 102 -7.71 -11.19 -1.84
N PRO A 103 -8.91 -11.80 -1.88
CA PRO A 103 -9.04 -13.18 -2.34
C PRO A 103 -8.63 -13.39 -3.81
N GLU A 104 -8.95 -12.43 -4.69
CA GLU A 104 -8.50 -12.47 -6.09
C GLU A 104 -6.97 -12.35 -6.17
N CYS A 105 -6.36 -11.48 -5.37
CA CYS A 105 -4.91 -11.36 -5.29
C CYS A 105 -4.26 -12.67 -4.82
N GLN A 106 -4.80 -13.33 -3.79
CA GLN A 106 -4.29 -14.62 -3.30
C GLN A 106 -4.39 -15.71 -4.37
N SER A 107 -5.44 -15.70 -5.19
CA SER A 107 -5.61 -16.68 -6.28
C SER A 107 -4.77 -16.40 -7.52
N LEU A 108 -4.49 -15.13 -7.83
CA LEU A 108 -3.87 -14.73 -9.10
C LEU A 108 -2.38 -14.45 -9.00
N LEU A 109 -1.90 -13.95 -7.85
CA LEU A 109 -0.50 -13.60 -7.68
C LEU A 109 0.36 -14.86 -7.53
N PRO A 110 1.58 -14.85 -8.10
CA PRO A 110 2.45 -16.02 -8.05
C PRO A 110 2.92 -16.30 -6.61
N PRO A 111 2.76 -17.54 -6.11
CA PRO A 111 3.38 -17.96 -4.86
C PRO A 111 4.85 -18.34 -5.07
N ALA A 112 5.56 -18.54 -3.97
CA ALA A 112 6.90 -19.14 -4.00
C ALA A 112 6.86 -20.60 -4.50
N GLU A 113 8.01 -21.14 -4.90
CA GLU A 113 8.12 -22.56 -5.26
C GLU A 113 7.81 -23.44 -4.04
N GLY A 114 6.80 -24.31 -4.17
CA GLY A 114 6.30 -25.14 -3.07
C GLY A 114 5.50 -24.40 -1.99
N GLY A 115 5.29 -23.08 -2.15
CA GLY A 115 4.45 -22.26 -1.28
C GLY A 115 3.02 -22.12 -1.79
N THR A 116 2.17 -21.55 -0.95
CA THR A 116 0.75 -21.29 -1.19
C THR A 116 0.41 -19.81 -1.12
N GLU A 117 1.17 -19.03 -0.36
CA GLU A 117 0.89 -17.60 -0.16
C GLU A 117 1.51 -16.71 -1.26
N PRO A 118 0.84 -15.60 -1.62
CA PRO A 118 1.27 -14.71 -2.69
C PRO A 118 2.57 -13.98 -2.33
N LEU A 119 3.49 -13.92 -3.29
CA LEU A 119 4.74 -13.19 -3.12
C LEU A 119 4.51 -11.67 -3.10
N PRO A 120 5.12 -10.93 -2.15
CA PRO A 120 5.00 -9.48 -2.12
C PRO A 120 5.62 -8.77 -3.33
N GLU A 121 6.59 -9.40 -4.00
CA GLU A 121 7.09 -9.02 -5.33
C GLU A 121 5.95 -8.94 -6.35
N GLY A 122 5.09 -9.96 -6.36
CA GLY A 122 3.97 -10.03 -7.26
C GLY A 122 2.97 -8.89 -7.02
N THR A 123 2.71 -8.60 -5.75
CA THR A 123 1.88 -7.46 -5.36
C THR A 123 2.50 -6.14 -5.78
N PHE A 124 3.81 -5.94 -5.59
CA PHE A 124 4.49 -4.70 -6.00
C PHE A 124 4.39 -4.47 -7.51
N TRP A 125 4.59 -5.53 -8.31
CA TRP A 125 4.41 -5.47 -9.76
C TRP A 125 2.99 -5.05 -10.14
N LEU A 126 1.98 -5.69 -9.53
CA LEU A 126 0.57 -5.34 -9.73
C LEU A 126 0.34 -3.86 -9.41
N LEU A 127 0.82 -3.38 -8.26
CA LEU A 127 0.62 -2.00 -7.85
C LEU A 127 1.32 -1.00 -8.79
N CYS A 128 2.47 -1.34 -9.37
CA CYS A 128 3.17 -0.47 -10.32
C CYS A 128 2.55 -0.45 -11.71
N THR A 129 2.08 -1.60 -12.20
CA THR A 129 1.72 -1.78 -13.62
C THR A 129 0.21 -1.90 -13.89
N GLY A 130 -0.56 -2.27 -12.86
CA GLY A 130 -1.97 -2.65 -12.99
C GLY A 130 -2.19 -4.07 -13.51
N ASP A 131 -1.12 -4.82 -13.83
CA ASP A 131 -1.20 -6.16 -14.41
C ASP A 131 -0.77 -7.23 -13.40
N VAL A 132 -1.40 -8.41 -13.46
CA VAL A 132 -0.97 -9.57 -12.67
C VAL A 132 0.34 -10.10 -13.28
N PRO A 133 1.44 -10.19 -12.50
CA PRO A 133 2.72 -10.67 -13.00
C PRO A 133 2.73 -12.17 -13.27
N THR A 134 3.56 -12.56 -14.22
CA THR A 134 3.99 -13.95 -14.39
C THR A 134 4.97 -14.38 -13.30
N LYS A 135 5.16 -15.69 -13.11
CA LYS A 135 6.19 -16.23 -12.20
C LYS A 135 7.60 -15.76 -12.56
N ALA A 136 7.89 -15.60 -13.87
CA ALA A 136 9.19 -15.12 -14.34
C ALA A 136 9.44 -13.66 -13.96
N GLN A 137 8.42 -12.80 -14.08
CA GLN A 137 8.48 -11.39 -13.66
C GLN A 137 8.68 -11.27 -12.14
N ALA A 138 7.92 -12.04 -11.34
CA ALA A 138 8.09 -12.05 -9.89
C ALA A 138 9.50 -12.51 -9.49
N LYS A 139 10.02 -13.58 -10.13
CA LYS A 139 11.38 -14.08 -9.87
C LYS A 139 12.47 -13.08 -10.28
N ALA A 140 12.29 -12.39 -11.41
CA ALA A 140 13.21 -11.34 -11.83
C ALA A 140 13.27 -10.21 -10.81
N LEU A 141 12.11 -9.79 -10.29
CA LEU A 141 12.02 -8.78 -9.25
C LEU A 141 12.65 -9.23 -7.92
N SER A 142 12.44 -10.48 -7.49
CA SER A 142 13.12 -11.04 -6.31
C SER A 142 14.64 -10.93 -6.44
N LYS A 143 15.18 -11.31 -7.61
CA LYS A 143 16.62 -11.24 -7.89
C LYS A 143 17.13 -9.80 -7.92
N GLU A 144 16.35 -8.89 -8.49
CA GLU A 144 16.69 -7.47 -8.53
C GLU A 144 16.77 -6.88 -7.12
N TRP A 145 15.81 -7.18 -6.25
CA TRP A 145 15.86 -6.74 -4.85
C TRP A 145 17.02 -7.38 -4.09
N ALA A 146 17.31 -8.67 -4.29
CA ALA A 146 18.48 -9.29 -3.66
C ALA A 146 19.80 -8.58 -4.04
N ASN A 147 19.94 -8.16 -5.30
CA ASN A 147 21.14 -7.46 -5.79
C ASN A 147 21.26 -6.01 -5.29
N ARG A 148 20.17 -5.40 -4.79
CA ARG A 148 20.11 -4.00 -4.35
C ARG A 148 20.16 -3.82 -2.83
N ALA A 149 20.20 -4.91 -2.08
CA ALA A 149 19.92 -4.93 -0.64
C ALA A 149 21.13 -4.65 0.27
N ASP A 150 22.32 -4.41 -0.31
CA ASP A 150 23.52 -4.04 0.43
C ASP A 150 23.37 -2.68 1.12
N LEU A 151 23.87 -2.58 2.35
CA LEU A 151 23.87 -1.34 3.12
C LEU A 151 25.25 -0.67 3.11
N PRO A 152 25.32 0.66 3.00
CA PRO A 152 26.59 1.36 3.08
C PRO A 152 27.16 1.25 4.51
N PRO A 153 28.50 1.16 4.69
CA PRO A 153 29.11 0.87 5.99
C PRO A 153 28.72 1.85 7.10
N HIS A 154 28.49 3.12 6.77
CA HIS A 154 28.11 4.13 7.77
C HIS A 154 26.72 3.85 8.39
N VAL A 155 25.78 3.28 7.63
CA VAL A 155 24.44 2.90 8.14
C VAL A 155 24.55 1.68 9.05
N VAL A 156 25.34 0.68 8.67
CA VAL A 156 25.59 -0.51 9.50
C VAL A 156 26.23 -0.12 10.82
N ASN A 157 27.25 0.75 10.78
CA ASN A 157 27.91 1.26 11.98
C ASN A 157 26.95 2.05 12.87
N MET A 158 26.06 2.85 12.29
CA MET A 158 25.05 3.59 13.06
C MET A 158 24.07 2.64 13.76
N LEU A 159 23.54 1.64 13.04
CA LEU A 159 22.62 0.64 13.58
C LEU A 159 23.22 -0.16 14.74
N ASN A 160 24.48 -0.55 14.62
CA ASN A 160 25.19 -1.33 15.66
C ASN A 160 25.56 -0.51 16.90
N ASN A 161 25.52 0.82 16.82
CA ASN A 161 25.86 1.71 17.93
C ASN A 161 24.63 2.33 18.62
N PHE A 162 23.41 2.05 18.15
CA PHE A 162 22.23 2.51 18.86
C PHE A 162 22.11 1.87 20.24
N PRO A 163 21.71 2.63 21.27
CA PRO A 163 21.50 2.06 22.59
C PRO A 163 20.23 1.21 22.61
N ALA A 164 20.23 0.13 23.41
CA ALA A 164 19.12 -0.84 23.44
C ALA A 164 17.78 -0.25 23.94
N ASN A 165 17.79 0.91 24.59
CA ASN A 165 16.58 1.61 25.03
C ASN A 165 15.96 2.50 23.94
N LEU A 166 16.63 2.69 22.79
CA LEU A 166 16.06 3.44 21.66
C LEU A 166 15.04 2.56 20.94
N HIS A 167 13.81 3.05 20.82
CA HIS A 167 12.70 2.32 20.22
C HIS A 167 13.03 1.81 18.79
N PRO A 168 12.67 0.56 18.42
CA PRO A 168 13.00 -0.02 17.11
C PRO A 168 12.59 0.88 15.93
N MET A 169 11.41 1.50 16.00
CA MET A 169 10.94 2.41 14.95
C MET A 169 11.77 3.70 14.84
N ALA A 170 12.35 4.19 15.94
CA ALA A 170 13.23 5.35 15.91
C ALA A 170 14.57 4.98 15.26
N GLN A 171 15.12 3.80 15.58
CA GLN A 171 16.31 3.27 14.92
C GLN A 171 16.07 3.09 13.42
N PHE A 172 14.92 2.52 13.05
CA PHE A 172 14.52 2.30 11.66
C PHE A 172 14.42 3.62 10.89
N SER A 173 13.66 4.60 11.40
CA SER A 173 13.51 5.91 10.76
C SER A 173 14.84 6.65 10.60
N ALA A 174 15.72 6.61 11.61
CA ALA A 174 17.05 7.20 11.53
C ALA A 174 17.91 6.53 10.45
N ALA A 175 17.88 5.20 10.36
CA ALA A 175 18.59 4.44 9.32
C ALA A 175 18.09 4.76 7.91
N ILE A 176 16.77 4.82 7.70
CA ILE A 176 16.20 5.20 6.40
C ILE A 176 16.59 6.65 6.03
N THR A 177 16.63 7.56 7.02
CA THR A 177 17.10 8.93 6.78
C THR A 177 18.57 8.97 6.37
N ALA A 178 19.44 8.17 6.99
CA ALA A 178 20.85 8.09 6.64
C ALA A 178 21.08 7.47 5.23
N LEU A 179 20.22 6.53 4.81
CA LEU A 179 20.26 5.95 3.46
C LEU A 179 19.99 6.96 2.34
N ASN A 180 19.45 8.15 2.64
CA ASN A 180 19.33 9.24 1.67
C ASN A 180 20.69 9.67 1.09
N SER A 181 21.80 9.39 1.77
CA SER A 181 23.15 9.60 1.22
C SER A 181 23.39 8.88 -0.13
N GLU A 182 22.63 7.84 -0.43
CA GLU A 182 22.69 7.07 -1.69
C GLU A 182 21.58 7.44 -2.70
N SER A 183 20.75 8.45 -2.41
CA SER A 183 19.63 8.83 -3.28
C SER A 183 20.10 9.33 -4.65
N LYS A 184 19.72 8.58 -5.68
CA LYS A 184 19.93 8.92 -7.10
C LYS A 184 19.03 10.07 -7.51
N PHE A 185 17.81 10.16 -6.95
CA PHE A 185 16.90 11.28 -7.23
C PHE A 185 17.45 12.59 -6.68
N ALA A 186 17.90 12.63 -5.43
CA ALA A 186 18.45 13.85 -4.83
C ALA A 186 19.65 14.38 -5.65
N LYS A 187 20.55 13.48 -6.05
CA LYS A 187 21.68 13.80 -6.92
C LYS A 187 21.22 14.29 -8.30
N GLY A 188 20.39 13.52 -9.01
CA GLY A 188 19.95 13.87 -10.36
C GLY A 188 19.12 15.16 -10.42
N TYR A 189 18.31 15.43 -9.38
CA TYR A 189 17.58 16.69 -9.26
C TYR A 189 18.55 17.88 -9.16
N SER A 190 19.60 17.77 -8.35
CA SER A 190 20.63 18.82 -8.21
C SER A 190 21.43 19.05 -9.50
N GLU A 191 21.57 18.02 -10.33
CA GLU A 191 22.22 18.08 -11.65
C GLU A 191 21.28 18.61 -12.76
N GLY A 192 20.01 18.89 -12.45
CA GLY A 192 19.06 19.52 -13.37
C GLY A 192 18.35 18.55 -14.32
N VAL A 193 18.09 17.31 -13.89
CA VAL A 193 17.30 16.35 -14.67
C VAL A 193 15.92 16.94 -15.03
N HIS A 194 15.48 16.68 -16.26
CA HIS A 194 14.20 17.18 -16.75
C HIS A 194 13.02 16.52 -16.01
N LYS A 195 11.95 17.29 -15.75
CA LYS A 195 10.78 16.86 -14.98
C LYS A 195 10.16 15.55 -15.46
N THR A 196 10.08 15.35 -16.78
CA THR A 196 9.52 14.11 -17.39
C THR A 196 10.33 12.85 -17.09
N LYS A 197 11.54 12.99 -16.52
CA LYS A 197 12.45 11.91 -16.15
C LYS A 197 12.55 11.68 -14.64
N TYR A 198 11.84 12.47 -13.82
CA TYR A 198 11.84 12.32 -12.36
C TYR A 198 11.43 10.92 -11.91
N TRP A 199 10.40 10.35 -12.54
CA TRP A 199 9.91 9.02 -12.20
C TRP A 199 10.98 7.93 -12.36
N GLU A 200 11.92 8.08 -13.30
CA GLU A 200 12.97 7.09 -13.53
C GLU A 200 13.93 7.03 -12.34
N LEU A 201 14.30 8.17 -11.77
CA LEU A 201 15.15 8.23 -10.59
C LEU A 201 14.40 7.86 -9.32
N CYS A 202 13.12 8.25 -9.21
CA CYS A 202 12.25 7.80 -8.12
C CYS A 202 12.10 6.27 -8.13
N PHE A 203 11.98 5.66 -9.33
CA PHE A 203 11.95 4.22 -9.52
C PHE A 203 13.18 3.56 -8.93
N GLU A 204 14.36 4.03 -9.32
CA GLU A 204 15.63 3.49 -8.82
C GLU A 204 15.74 3.60 -7.29
N ASP A 205 15.44 4.76 -6.71
CA ASP A 205 15.53 4.97 -5.26
C ASP A 205 14.51 4.12 -4.50
N SER A 206 13.31 3.93 -5.04
CA SER A 206 12.28 3.10 -4.39
C SER A 206 12.62 1.63 -4.44
N MET A 207 13.19 1.16 -5.56
CA MET A 207 13.69 -0.22 -5.71
C MET A 207 14.85 -0.50 -4.75
N ASP A 208 15.80 0.43 -4.65
CA ASP A 208 16.93 0.32 -3.72
C ASP A 208 16.44 0.38 -2.26
N LEU A 209 15.50 1.25 -1.95
CA LEU A 209 14.94 1.36 -0.60
C LEU A 209 14.25 0.05 -0.19
N ILE A 210 13.30 -0.46 -1.00
CA ILE A 210 12.55 -1.69 -0.71
C ILE A 210 13.49 -2.88 -0.51
N ALA A 211 14.54 -2.98 -1.34
CA ALA A 211 15.56 -4.01 -1.21
C ALA A 211 16.30 -3.95 0.13
N LYS A 212 16.61 -2.74 0.63
CA LYS A 212 17.38 -2.51 1.86
C LYS A 212 16.55 -2.59 3.15
N LEU A 213 15.22 -2.46 3.09
CA LEU A 213 14.35 -2.46 4.29
C LEU A 213 14.53 -3.72 5.16
N PRO A 214 14.53 -4.95 4.62
CA PRO A 214 14.72 -6.16 5.42
C PRO A 214 16.07 -6.19 6.13
N THR A 215 17.15 -5.77 5.45
CA THR A 215 18.50 -5.73 6.00
C THR A 215 18.56 -4.80 7.22
N VAL A 216 17.98 -3.60 7.10
CA VAL A 216 17.87 -2.63 8.21
C VAL A 216 17.02 -3.21 9.35
N ALA A 217 15.81 -3.69 9.05
CA ALA A 217 14.88 -4.18 10.05
C ALA A 217 15.43 -5.41 10.80
N ALA A 218 16.06 -6.34 10.09
CA ALA A 218 16.68 -7.52 10.69
C ALA A 218 17.89 -7.16 11.55
N THR A 219 18.70 -6.18 11.14
CA THR A 219 19.81 -5.69 11.96
C THR A 219 19.30 -5.13 13.30
N ILE A 220 18.25 -4.30 13.26
CA ILE A 220 17.61 -3.76 14.47
C ILE A 220 17.08 -4.89 15.35
N TYR A 221 16.36 -5.85 14.75
CA TYR A 221 15.80 -6.98 15.47
C TYR A 221 16.89 -7.81 16.16
N ARG A 222 18.00 -8.10 15.47
CA ARG A 222 19.10 -8.87 16.05
C ARG A 222 19.86 -8.11 17.13
N ASN A 223 20.09 -6.81 16.94
CA ASN A 223 20.75 -5.96 17.93
C ASN A 223 19.95 -5.89 19.24
N LEU A 224 18.62 -5.85 19.16
CA LEU A 224 17.76 -5.74 20.34
C LEU A 224 17.41 -7.09 20.99
N TYR A 225 17.23 -8.15 20.20
CA TYR A 225 16.59 -9.39 20.67
C TYR A 225 17.41 -10.67 20.41
N ARG A 226 18.58 -10.56 19.77
CA ARG A 226 19.48 -11.68 19.42
C ARG A 226 20.96 -11.33 19.62
N ASP A 227 21.27 -10.57 20.67
CA ASP A 227 22.64 -10.23 21.11
C ASP A 227 23.54 -9.63 20.02
N GLY A 228 22.97 -8.93 19.03
CA GLY A 228 23.74 -8.33 17.93
C GLY A 228 24.38 -9.35 16.99
N THR A 229 23.82 -10.56 16.91
CA THR A 229 24.30 -11.59 15.96
C THR A 229 24.20 -11.11 14.51
N SER A 230 25.11 -11.58 13.66
CA SER A 230 25.10 -11.24 12.23
C SER A 230 23.80 -11.69 11.55
N ILE A 231 23.23 -10.83 10.70
CA ILE A 231 22.04 -11.13 9.89
C ILE A 231 22.31 -12.15 8.76
N GLY A 232 23.56 -12.50 8.50
CA GLY A 232 23.94 -13.41 7.42
C GLY A 232 24.03 -12.73 6.05
N ALA A 233 24.24 -13.53 5.00
CA ALA A 233 24.28 -13.06 3.63
C ALA A 233 22.92 -13.25 2.95
N ILE A 234 22.59 -12.34 2.03
CA ILE A 234 21.39 -12.45 1.20
C ILE A 234 21.61 -13.54 0.16
N ASP A 235 20.60 -14.39 -0.01
CA ASP A 235 20.58 -15.45 -0.99
C ASP A 235 19.84 -14.95 -2.25
N PRO A 236 20.54 -14.77 -3.40
CA PRO A 236 19.94 -14.24 -4.61
C PRO A 236 18.91 -15.19 -5.26
N ASP A 237 18.86 -16.45 -4.83
CA ASP A 237 17.89 -17.44 -5.33
C ASP A 237 16.60 -17.48 -4.48
N LYS A 238 16.56 -16.77 -3.34
CA LYS A 238 15.38 -16.68 -2.47
C LYS A 238 14.56 -15.41 -2.71
N ASP A 239 13.26 -15.50 -2.46
CA ASP A 239 12.38 -14.33 -2.45
C ASP A 239 12.66 -13.39 -1.27
N TRP A 240 12.11 -12.19 -1.36
CA TRP A 240 12.30 -11.10 -0.41
C TRP A 240 11.90 -11.49 1.01
N SER A 241 10.78 -12.20 1.16
CA SER A 241 10.26 -12.61 2.47
C SER A 241 11.11 -13.73 3.08
N ALA A 242 11.53 -14.70 2.27
CA ALA A 242 12.43 -15.77 2.72
C ALA A 242 13.82 -15.26 3.13
N ASN A 243 14.37 -14.29 2.40
CA ASN A 243 15.59 -13.61 2.83
C ASN A 243 15.37 -12.86 4.14
N PHE A 244 14.22 -12.18 4.29
CA PHE A 244 13.92 -11.46 5.53
C PHE A 244 13.79 -12.38 6.75
N THR A 245 13.05 -13.49 6.65
CA THR A 245 12.91 -14.45 7.76
C THR A 245 14.24 -15.10 8.15
N ALA A 246 15.06 -15.47 7.16
CA ALA A 246 16.41 -15.97 7.40
C ALA A 246 17.28 -14.92 8.12
N MET A 247 17.23 -13.66 7.68
CA MET A 247 17.94 -12.56 8.34
C MET A 247 17.44 -12.31 9.77
N LEU A 248 16.16 -12.50 10.06
CA LEU A 248 15.61 -12.44 11.43
C LEU A 248 16.04 -13.63 12.31
N GLY A 249 16.56 -14.70 11.70
CA GLY A 249 17.01 -15.92 12.39
C GLY A 249 15.90 -16.95 12.57
N TYR A 250 14.90 -16.97 11.68
CA TYR A 250 13.85 -17.98 11.62
C TYR A 250 14.05 -18.89 10.41
N ASP A 251 13.90 -20.19 10.61
CA ASP A 251 14.05 -21.24 9.61
C ASP A 251 12.75 -22.02 9.33
N ASP A 252 11.70 -21.79 10.11
CA ASP A 252 10.40 -22.42 9.93
C ASP A 252 9.76 -22.00 8.57
N PRO A 253 9.51 -22.95 7.66
CA PRO A 253 8.84 -22.67 6.39
C PRO A 253 7.45 -22.03 6.56
N GLN A 254 6.70 -22.40 7.60
CA GLN A 254 5.37 -21.81 7.84
C GLN A 254 5.46 -20.36 8.29
N PHE A 255 6.48 -20.00 9.05
CA PHE A 255 6.73 -18.60 9.40
C PHE A 255 7.10 -17.77 8.17
N THR A 256 7.79 -18.37 7.21
CA THR A 256 8.10 -17.71 5.93
C THR A 256 6.85 -17.50 5.07
N GLU A 257 5.94 -18.48 5.01
CA GLU A 257 4.63 -18.31 4.37
C GLU A 257 3.80 -17.21 5.05
N LEU A 258 3.76 -17.21 6.39
CA LEU A 258 3.12 -16.14 7.16
C LEU A 258 3.71 -14.77 6.82
N MET A 259 5.04 -14.68 6.71
CA MET A 259 5.72 -13.43 6.37
C MET A 259 5.37 -12.96 4.95
N ARG A 260 5.30 -13.87 3.97
CA ARG A 260 4.85 -13.56 2.60
C ARG A 260 3.44 -12.98 2.61
N LEU A 261 2.50 -13.66 3.29
CA LEU A 261 1.12 -13.17 3.41
C LEU A 261 1.05 -11.83 4.15
N TYR A 262 1.72 -11.72 5.31
CA TYR A 262 1.74 -10.52 6.14
C TYR A 262 2.21 -9.30 5.32
N LEU A 263 3.33 -9.46 4.63
CA LEU A 263 3.93 -8.42 3.81
C LEU A 263 3.12 -8.13 2.56
N THR A 264 2.24 -9.02 2.10
CA THR A 264 1.33 -8.79 0.98
C THR A 264 0.06 -8.05 1.40
N ILE A 265 -0.55 -8.41 2.53
CA ILE A 265 -1.83 -7.82 2.98
C ILE A 265 -1.68 -6.49 3.72
N HIS A 266 -0.53 -6.24 4.36
CA HIS A 266 -0.22 -4.95 5.01
C HIS A 266 0.43 -3.95 4.05
N ARG A 267 0.31 -4.18 2.74
CA ARG A 267 0.64 -3.19 1.71
C ARG A 267 -0.42 -2.10 1.75
N TRP A 268 0.05 -0.86 1.64
CA TRP A 268 -0.68 0.39 1.79
C TRP A 268 -2.21 0.35 1.55
N VAL A 269 -2.91 0.87 2.56
CA VAL A 269 -4.33 1.22 2.53
C VAL A 269 -4.40 2.76 2.56
N GLY A 270 -5.06 3.34 1.56
CA GLY A 270 -5.67 4.68 1.57
C GLY A 270 -4.77 5.88 1.90
N GLY A 271 -4.62 6.82 0.96
CA GLY A 271 -3.80 8.03 1.15
C GLY A 271 -4.44 9.08 2.05
N GLY A 272 -5.54 8.72 2.70
CA GLY A 272 -6.26 9.51 3.69
C GLY A 272 -6.59 8.72 4.95
N ASP A 273 -5.88 7.62 5.27
CA ASP A 273 -6.09 6.85 6.51
C ASP A 273 -5.61 7.61 7.76
N GLY A 274 -6.27 8.74 8.02
CA GLY A 274 -6.61 9.23 9.34
C GLY A 274 -8.10 8.96 9.59
N GLY A 275 -8.42 7.76 10.08
CA GLY A 275 -9.71 7.50 10.72
C GLY A 275 -10.91 7.35 9.79
N GLY A 276 -11.01 6.20 9.12
CA GLY A 276 -12.29 5.63 8.69
C GLY A 276 -13.15 5.28 9.90
N GLY A 277 -13.78 6.28 10.50
CA GLY A 277 -14.94 6.09 11.36
C GLY A 277 -16.07 5.59 10.48
N GLY A 278 -16.26 4.28 10.43
CA GLY A 278 -17.47 3.65 9.94
C GLY A 278 -18.64 4.08 10.82
N GLY A 279 -19.21 5.25 10.54
CA GLY A 279 -20.54 5.61 10.98
C GLY A 279 -21.53 4.90 10.08
N GLY A 280 -21.83 3.64 10.39
CA GLY A 280 -23.00 2.98 9.83
C GLY A 280 -24.24 3.73 10.31
N ASP A 281 -24.98 4.30 9.35
CA ASP A 281 -26.34 4.78 9.54
C ASP A 281 -27.23 3.61 9.99
N GLY A 282 -27.33 3.42 11.30
CA GLY A 282 -28.33 2.59 11.96
C GLY A 282 -29.38 3.48 12.61
N GLY A 283 -30.35 3.94 11.83
CA GLY A 283 -31.56 4.55 12.36
C GLY A 283 -32.32 3.56 13.24
N GLY A 284 -32.50 3.90 14.52
CA GLY A 284 -33.30 3.12 15.46
C GLY A 284 -33.49 3.93 16.75
N GLY A 285 -34.58 4.69 16.81
CA GLY A 285 -34.93 5.50 17.96
C GLY A 285 -35.30 4.67 19.20
N GLY A 286 -35.17 5.30 20.36
CA GLY A 286 -35.65 4.77 21.65
C GLY A 286 -35.09 5.58 22.79
N GLY A 287 -35.87 6.55 23.30
CA GLY A 287 -35.50 7.38 24.43
C GLY A 287 -35.49 6.63 25.76
N GLY A 288 -34.96 7.30 26.79
CA GLY A 288 -35.03 6.85 28.17
C GLY A 288 -34.10 7.65 29.09
N ASP A 289 -34.70 8.60 29.81
CA ASP A 289 -34.12 9.35 30.93
C ASP A 289 -33.53 8.46 32.04
N GLY A 290 -32.59 8.99 32.82
CA GLY A 290 -32.23 8.41 34.11
C GLY A 290 -30.91 8.92 34.69
N GLY A 291 -30.99 9.81 35.68
CA GLY A 291 -29.86 10.50 36.30
C GLY A 291 -29.03 9.72 37.33
N GLY A 292 -27.97 10.39 37.79
CA GLY A 292 -27.61 10.39 39.21
C GLY A 292 -26.31 9.70 39.63
N GLY A 293 -25.30 10.53 39.95
CA GLY A 293 -24.66 10.51 41.29
C GLY A 293 -23.43 9.63 41.54
N GLY A 294 -22.45 10.23 42.23
CA GLY A 294 -21.65 9.56 43.26
C GLY A 294 -20.20 9.21 42.89
N GLY A 295 -19.25 9.83 43.61
CA GLY A 295 -17.80 9.61 43.45
C GLY A 295 -17.23 8.42 44.21
N GLY A 296 -15.91 8.29 44.16
CA GLY A 296 -15.13 7.35 44.98
C GLY A 296 -13.71 7.14 44.45
N ASP A 297 -12.72 7.52 45.25
CA ASP A 297 -11.28 7.27 45.10
C ASP A 297 -10.93 5.77 45.08
N GLY A 298 -9.78 5.41 44.48
CA GLY A 298 -9.10 4.14 44.80
C GLY A 298 -8.12 3.57 43.77
N GLY A 299 -6.84 3.91 43.95
CA GLY A 299 -5.62 3.09 43.82
C GLY A 299 -5.51 1.91 42.83
N GLY A 300 -4.46 2.00 41.99
CA GLY A 300 -3.42 0.96 41.87
C GLY A 300 -3.72 -0.31 41.06
N GLY A 301 -3.04 -0.45 39.92
CA GLY A 301 -2.95 -1.74 39.21
C GLY A 301 -2.26 -1.60 37.86
N GLY A 302 -0.95 -1.85 37.83
CA GLY A 302 -0.19 -1.95 36.59
C GLY A 302 -0.68 -3.14 35.76
N GLY A 303 -0.95 -2.88 34.48
CA GLY A 303 -1.22 -3.89 33.47
C GLY A 303 -0.65 -3.39 32.15
N GLY A 304 0.45 -3.99 31.71
CA GLY A 304 1.08 -3.69 30.43
C GLY A 304 0.13 -4.04 29.29
N GLY A 305 -0.42 -3.02 28.64
CA GLY A 305 -1.03 -3.14 27.33
C GLY A 305 0.09 -3.11 26.29
N GLY A 306 0.32 -4.25 25.63
CA GLY A 306 1.15 -4.30 24.43
C GLY A 306 0.46 -3.56 23.30
N ASP A 307 0.90 -2.34 23.02
CA ASP A 307 0.52 -1.62 21.81
C ASP A 307 1.18 -2.29 20.59
N GLY A 308 0.45 -3.22 19.98
CA GLY A 308 0.76 -3.84 18.68
C GLY A 308 0.60 -2.89 17.50
N GLY A 309 1.03 -1.63 17.63
CA GLY A 309 0.96 -0.59 16.60
C GLY A 309 2.18 -0.58 15.68
N GLY A 310 2.56 -1.73 15.11
CA GLY A 310 3.79 -1.87 14.29
C GLY A 310 3.58 -1.92 12.77
N GLY A 311 2.36 -2.17 12.30
CA GLY A 311 2.12 -2.53 10.88
C GLY A 311 2.10 -1.38 9.87
N GLY A 312 2.02 -0.12 10.32
CA GLY A 312 1.67 1.01 9.44
C GLY A 312 2.81 1.59 8.58
N VAL A 313 4.08 1.33 8.90
CA VAL A 313 5.21 2.09 8.32
C VAL A 313 5.85 1.40 7.11
N LEU A 314 5.57 0.12 6.88
CA LEU A 314 6.12 -0.61 5.72
C LEU A 314 5.37 -0.34 4.40
N GLY A 315 4.22 0.36 4.43
CA GLY A 315 3.37 0.56 3.26
C GLY A 315 3.60 1.86 2.45
N THR A 316 4.22 2.90 3.00
CA THR A 316 4.06 4.29 2.48
C THR A 316 4.83 4.63 1.19
N TRP A 317 5.50 3.68 0.53
CA TRP A 317 6.56 3.97 -0.45
C TRP A 317 6.14 4.04 -1.92
N ILE A 318 4.91 3.66 -2.27
CA ILE A 318 4.47 3.57 -3.68
C ILE A 318 3.94 4.92 -4.22
N ILE A 319 3.56 5.84 -3.33
CA ILE A 319 2.97 7.14 -3.69
C ILE A 319 3.90 8.01 -4.57
N PRO A 320 5.21 8.15 -4.28
CA PRO A 320 6.09 8.99 -5.10
C PRO A 320 6.21 8.45 -6.52
N LEU A 321 6.35 7.13 -6.68
CA LEU A 321 6.62 6.47 -7.97
C LEU A 321 5.55 6.79 -9.01
N TYR A 322 4.29 6.56 -8.67
CA TYR A 322 3.19 6.75 -9.61
C TYR A 322 2.83 8.23 -9.74
N SER A 323 2.94 9.02 -8.66
CA SER A 323 2.60 10.43 -8.69
C SER A 323 3.53 11.25 -9.59
N TYR A 324 4.84 11.06 -9.46
CA TYR A 324 5.83 11.71 -10.33
C TYR A 324 5.75 11.23 -11.78
N ALA A 325 5.34 9.98 -12.01
CA ALA A 325 5.19 9.44 -13.36
C ALA A 325 3.97 10.00 -14.10
N VAL A 326 2.85 10.19 -13.39
CA VAL A 326 1.54 10.42 -14.03
C VAL A 326 1.06 11.86 -13.93
N PHE A 327 1.29 12.55 -12.80
CA PHE A 327 0.70 13.86 -12.55
C PHE A 327 1.64 15.04 -12.82
N ASP A 328 2.92 14.77 -13.03
CA ASP A 328 3.95 15.80 -13.14
C ASP A 328 4.44 16.09 -14.58
N SER A 329 3.79 15.55 -15.61
CA SER A 329 4.04 15.89 -17.02
C SER A 329 3.41 17.20 -17.47
#